data_AF-C7XRP9-F1
#
_entry.id   AF-C7XRP9-F1
#
_cell.length_a   1.000
_cell.length_b   1.000
_cell.length_c   1.000
_cell.angle_alpha   90.00
_cell.angle_beta   90.00
_cell.angle_gamma   90.00
#
_symmetry.space_group_name_H-M   'P 1'
#
loop_
_entity.id
_entity.type
_entity.pdbx_description
1 polymer ?
#
loop_
_entity_poly.entity_id
_entity_poly.type
_entity_poly.pdbx_seq_one_letter_code
_entity_poly.pdbx_strand_id
1 'polypeptide(L)'
;MNIIEIEEKKEKLNNLINNIKLNNSVVIEKESNNTYLLEEIDEIIEEYIELLKMKHKKKLPFYISNKDRETIDISKIPISISKFSYILNDNINDNAMKKIKGSEITDWLMSKGYLKGNLGVKEITEEGIKIGIFKEYRLGKEGEKYSVNLYNIQAQKFIIDNLGEICSYINNEKIKLT
;
A
#
# COMPACT_ATOMS: atom_id res chain seq x y z
N MET A 1 -5.41 -1.96 -10.50
CA MET A 1 -5.54 -1.81 -11.96
C MET A 1 -4.17 -2.02 -12.59
N ASN A 2 -4.02 -3.02 -13.46
CA ASN A 2 -2.77 -3.32 -14.16
C ASN A 2 -2.57 -2.31 -15.30
N ILE A 3 -1.32 -2.04 -15.71
CA ILE A 3 -0.97 -1.13 -16.82
C ILE A 3 -1.72 -1.49 -18.10
N ILE A 4 -1.97 -2.79 -18.31
CA ILE A 4 -2.72 -3.32 -19.46
C ILE A 4 -4.16 -2.80 -19.47
N GLU A 5 -4.86 -2.80 -18.32
CA GLU A 5 -6.24 -2.28 -18.21
C GLU A 5 -6.33 -0.76 -18.44
N ILE A 6 -5.25 -0.01 -18.13
CA ILE A 6 -5.19 1.44 -18.36
C ILE A 6 -5.02 1.75 -19.85
N GLU A 7 -4.16 1.00 -20.54
CA GLU A 7 -3.96 1.17 -21.98
C GLU A 7 -5.21 0.76 -22.78
N GLU A 8 -5.91 -0.30 -22.39
CA GLU A 8 -7.20 -0.68 -22.99
C GLU A 8 -8.28 0.40 -22.82
N LYS A 9 -8.36 1.02 -21.63
CA LYS A 9 -9.30 2.14 -21.38
C LYS A 9 -8.93 3.38 -22.18
N LYS A 10 -7.64 3.70 -22.34
CA LYS A 10 -7.18 4.81 -23.21
C LYS A 10 -7.50 4.56 -24.67
N GLU A 11 -7.32 3.33 -25.16
CA GLU A 11 -7.62 2.97 -26.54
C GLU A 11 -9.13 3.13 -26.82
N LYS A 12 -9.98 2.66 -25.90
CA LYS A 12 -11.44 2.88 -25.98
C LYS A 12 -11.81 4.37 -26.00
N LEU A 13 -11.19 5.18 -25.15
CA LEU A 13 -11.43 6.62 -25.10
C LEU A 13 -11.00 7.32 -26.40
N ASN A 14 -9.84 6.94 -26.95
CA ASN A 14 -9.35 7.50 -28.22
C ASN A 14 -10.23 7.11 -29.41
N ASN A 15 -10.73 5.88 -29.44
CA ASN A 15 -11.67 5.43 -30.46
C ASN A 15 -13.01 6.18 -30.37
N LEU A 16 -13.50 6.44 -29.15
CA LEU A 16 -14.71 7.23 -28.93
C LEU A 16 -14.53 8.69 -29.42
N ILE A 17 -13.39 9.32 -29.08
CA ILE A 17 -13.05 10.67 -29.54
C ILE A 17 -12.95 10.74 -31.07
N ASN A 18 -12.39 9.72 -31.72
CA ASN A 18 -12.28 9.67 -33.17
C ASN A 18 -13.65 9.50 -33.85
N ASN A 19 -14.54 8.68 -33.27
CA ASN A 19 -15.92 8.54 -33.76
C ASN A 19 -16.71 9.85 -33.61
N ILE A 20 -16.54 10.58 -32.50
CA ILE A 20 -17.15 11.91 -32.30
C ILE A 20 -16.65 12.90 -33.36
N LYS A 21 -15.35 12.88 -33.69
CA LYS A 21 -14.77 13.73 -34.74
C LYS A 21 -15.28 13.39 -36.14
N LEU A 22 -15.45 12.10 -36.46
CA LEU A 22 -16.02 11.67 -37.74
C LEU A 22 -17.49 12.08 -37.88
N ASN A 23 -18.28 11.93 -36.81
CA ASN A 23 -19.72 12.23 -36.81
C ASN A 23 -20.02 13.74 -36.88
N ASN A 24 -19.10 14.60 -36.42
CA ASN A 24 -19.25 16.05 -36.57
C ASN A 24 -19.07 16.57 -38.02
N SER A 25 -18.79 15.71 -39.00
CA SER A 25 -18.78 16.07 -40.43
C SER A 25 -20.11 15.75 -41.14
N VAL A 26 -21.06 15.08 -40.47
CA VAL A 26 -22.39 14.76 -41.02
C VAL A 26 -23.44 15.31 -40.06
N VAL A 27 -23.92 16.51 -40.36
CA VAL A 27 -25.06 17.10 -39.68
C VAL A 27 -26.31 16.30 -40.07
N ILE A 28 -27.00 15.76 -39.06
CA ILE A 28 -28.34 15.13 -39.09
C ILE A 28 -28.33 13.63 -39.46
N GLU A 29 -28.36 12.76 -38.44
CA GLU A 29 -29.37 11.68 -38.35
C GLU A 29 -29.39 11.05 -36.93
N LYS A 30 -30.51 11.31 -36.23
CA LYS A 30 -31.00 10.70 -34.97
C LYS A 30 -30.50 11.30 -33.65
N GLU A 31 -31.25 12.29 -33.18
CA GLU A 31 -31.20 12.89 -31.84
C GLU A 31 -31.10 11.86 -30.69
N SER A 32 -31.65 10.65 -30.83
CA SER A 32 -31.53 9.57 -29.83
C SER A 32 -30.12 9.01 -29.64
N ASN A 33 -29.27 9.02 -30.68
CA ASN A 33 -27.88 8.54 -30.56
C ASN A 33 -27.00 9.54 -29.82
N ASN A 34 -27.32 10.83 -29.91
CA ASN A 34 -26.64 11.86 -29.13
C ASN A 34 -27.05 11.80 -27.66
N THR A 35 -28.31 11.50 -27.35
CA THR A 35 -28.77 11.30 -25.96
C THR A 35 -28.04 10.14 -25.28
N TYR A 36 -27.98 8.98 -25.94
CA TYR A 36 -27.26 7.81 -25.41
C TYR A 36 -25.77 8.08 -25.21
N LEU A 37 -25.12 8.77 -26.18
CA LEU A 37 -23.72 9.16 -26.05
C LEU A 37 -23.49 10.18 -24.92
N LEU A 38 -24.43 11.10 -24.70
CA LEU A 38 -24.37 12.06 -23.59
C LEU A 38 -24.55 11.36 -22.24
N GLU A 39 -25.45 10.37 -22.14
CA GLU A 39 -25.63 9.54 -20.94
C GLU A 39 -24.36 8.74 -20.60
N GLU A 40 -23.71 8.12 -21.60
CA GLU A 40 -22.42 7.44 -21.38
C GLU A 40 -21.30 8.41 -20.95
N ILE A 41 -21.29 9.63 -21.50
CA ILE A 41 -20.33 10.68 -21.09
C ILE A 41 -20.62 11.13 -19.65
N ASP A 42 -21.88 11.33 -19.29
CA ASP A 42 -22.28 11.72 -17.93
C ASP A 42 -21.91 10.64 -16.91
N GLU A 43 -22.13 9.36 -17.21
CA GLU A 43 -21.74 8.23 -16.34
C GLU A 43 -20.21 8.19 -16.12
N ILE A 44 -19.42 8.39 -17.19
CA ILE A 44 -17.96 8.45 -17.10
C ILE A 44 -17.50 9.69 -16.29
N ILE A 45 -18.16 10.83 -16.48
CA ILE A 45 -17.86 12.06 -15.72
C ILE A 45 -18.19 11.86 -14.24
N GLU A 46 -19.31 11.23 -13.90
CA GLU A 46 -19.68 10.90 -12.53
C GLU A 46 -18.66 9.95 -11.89
N GLU A 47 -18.25 8.88 -12.59
CA GLU A 47 -17.20 7.96 -12.13
C GLU A 47 -15.88 8.73 -11.88
N TYR A 48 -15.51 9.62 -12.79
CA TYR A 48 -14.29 10.42 -12.68
C TYR A 48 -14.36 11.46 -11.55
N ILE A 49 -15.50 12.12 -11.35
CA ILE A 49 -15.76 13.05 -10.24
C ILE A 49 -15.65 12.30 -8.91
N GLU A 50 -16.21 11.10 -8.82
CA GLU A 50 -16.15 10.31 -7.59
C GLU A 50 -14.72 9.85 -7.30
N LEU A 51 -13.96 9.44 -8.32
CA LEU A 51 -12.52 9.16 -8.21
C LEU A 51 -11.72 10.39 -7.75
N LEU A 52 -12.03 11.59 -8.27
CA LEU A 52 -11.40 12.83 -7.84
C LEU A 52 -11.73 13.16 -6.38
N LYS A 53 -12.99 13.04 -5.96
CA LYS A 53 -13.39 13.23 -4.55
C LYS A 53 -12.67 12.26 -3.62
N MET A 54 -12.53 10.99 -4.02
CA MET A 54 -11.75 10.00 -3.27
C MET A 54 -10.28 10.38 -3.17
N LYS A 55 -9.69 10.92 -4.24
CA LYS A 55 -8.28 11.35 -4.28
C LYS A 55 -8.02 12.60 -3.41
N HIS A 56 -9.00 13.47 -3.26
CA HIS A 56 -8.93 14.65 -2.39
C HIS A 56 -9.32 14.36 -0.93
N LYS A 57 -9.91 13.20 -0.64
CA LYS A 57 -10.20 12.80 0.74
C LYS A 57 -8.91 12.45 1.45
N LYS A 58 -8.63 13.13 2.56
CA LYS A 58 -7.46 12.84 3.39
C LYS A 58 -7.56 11.40 3.91
N LYS A 59 -6.67 10.52 3.44
CA LYS A 59 -6.61 9.13 3.90
C LYS A 59 -6.42 9.09 5.42
N LEU A 60 -7.16 8.20 6.07
CA LEU A 60 -7.02 7.91 7.49
C LEU A 60 -5.63 7.34 7.78
N PRO A 61 -5.09 7.54 8.99
CA PRO A 61 -3.91 6.82 9.44
C PRO A 61 -4.08 5.30 9.33
N PHE A 62 -2.96 4.59 9.21
CA PHE A 62 -2.95 3.13 9.25
C PHE A 62 -3.56 2.64 10.56
N TYR A 63 -4.47 1.66 10.47
CA TYR A 63 -5.12 1.02 11.61
C TYR A 63 -5.67 -0.34 11.20
N ILE A 64 -5.52 -1.34 12.06
CA ILE A 64 -6.19 -2.64 11.95
C ILE A 64 -6.85 -2.93 13.30
N SER A 65 -8.16 -3.22 13.27
CA SER A 65 -8.93 -3.52 14.48
C SER A 65 -8.43 -4.81 15.13
N ASN A 66 -8.63 -4.98 16.44
CA ASN A 66 -8.19 -6.21 17.12
C ASN A 66 -8.81 -7.47 16.51
N LYS A 67 -10.06 -7.39 16.04
CA LYS A 67 -10.75 -8.50 15.37
C LYS A 67 -10.09 -8.84 14.03
N ASP A 68 -9.74 -7.83 13.23
CA ASP A 68 -9.17 -8.04 11.90
C ASP A 68 -7.69 -8.47 11.96
N ARG A 69 -7.04 -8.38 13.13
CA ARG A 69 -5.69 -8.90 13.33
C ARG A 69 -5.63 -10.42 13.29
N GLU A 70 -6.71 -11.09 13.69
CA GLU A 70 -6.81 -12.55 13.71
C GLU A 70 -6.80 -13.15 12.29
N THR A 71 -7.15 -12.34 11.28
CA THR A 71 -7.18 -12.75 9.86
C THR A 71 -5.89 -12.45 9.11
N ILE A 72 -4.90 -11.82 9.76
CA ILE A 72 -3.62 -11.50 9.12
C ILE A 72 -2.83 -12.78 8.89
N ASP A 73 -2.45 -13.03 7.64
CA ASP A 73 -1.62 -14.16 7.27
C ASP A 73 -0.23 -14.08 7.92
N ILE A 74 0.17 -15.19 8.56
CA ILE A 74 1.52 -15.35 9.11
C ILE A 74 2.31 -16.27 8.19
N SER A 75 3.42 -15.76 7.67
CA SER A 75 4.32 -16.55 6.83
C SER A 75 5.06 -17.60 7.68
N LYS A 76 4.93 -18.87 7.29
CA LYS A 76 5.69 -19.98 7.89
C LYS A 76 7.19 -19.85 7.63
N ILE A 77 7.56 -19.32 6.47
CA ILE A 77 8.94 -19.01 6.11
C ILE A 77 9.26 -17.62 6.68
N PRO A 78 10.39 -17.43 7.38
CA PRO A 78 10.78 -16.12 7.87
C PRO A 78 10.92 -15.08 6.75
N ILE A 79 10.40 -13.88 6.99
CA ILE A 79 10.34 -12.81 5.98
C ILE A 79 10.93 -11.51 6.52
N SER A 80 11.32 -10.61 5.62
CA SER A 80 11.78 -9.27 6.00
C SER A 80 10.61 -8.40 6.49
N ILE A 81 10.92 -7.36 7.27
CA ILE A 81 9.92 -6.39 7.73
C ILE A 81 9.21 -5.68 6.58
N SER A 82 9.92 -5.43 5.48
CA SER A 82 9.33 -4.86 4.26
C SER A 82 8.29 -5.80 3.66
N LYS A 83 8.61 -7.11 3.56
CA LYS A 83 7.65 -8.10 3.06
C LYS A 83 6.45 -8.20 3.99
N PHE A 84 6.68 -8.19 5.30
CA PHE A 84 5.60 -8.24 6.28
C PHE A 84 4.70 -7.00 6.24
N SER A 85 5.26 -5.80 5.98
CA SER A 85 4.46 -4.59 5.80
C SER A 85 3.50 -4.68 4.61
N TYR A 86 3.84 -5.41 3.54
CA TYR A 86 2.89 -5.65 2.45
C TYR A 86 1.71 -6.51 2.91
N ILE A 87 1.97 -7.59 3.65
CA ILE A 87 0.93 -8.45 4.21
C ILE A 87 -0.02 -7.64 5.11
N LEU A 88 0.52 -6.77 5.97
CA LEU A 88 -0.31 -5.88 6.80
C LEU A 88 -1.17 -4.93 5.96
N ASN A 89 -0.62 -4.41 4.86
CA ASN A 89 -1.35 -3.49 3.98
C ASN A 89 -2.39 -4.18 3.10
N ASP A 90 -2.30 -5.51 2.90
CA ASP A 90 -3.34 -6.28 2.20
C ASP A 90 -4.61 -6.45 3.07
N ASN A 91 -4.52 -6.14 4.37
CA ASN A 91 -5.62 -6.19 5.34
C ASN A 91 -6.27 -4.82 5.60
N ILE A 92 -6.02 -3.82 4.75
CA ILE A 92 -6.65 -2.50 4.85
C ILE A 92 -7.24 -2.04 3.52
N ASN A 93 -8.19 -1.10 3.57
CA ASN A 93 -8.66 -0.42 2.38
C ASN A 93 -7.67 0.70 1.98
N ASP A 94 -6.79 0.43 1.01
CA ASP A 94 -5.80 1.40 0.51
C ASP A 94 -6.46 2.69 0.00
N ASN A 95 -7.69 2.66 -0.52
CA ASN A 95 -8.35 3.90 -0.96
C ASN A 95 -8.71 4.81 0.22
N ALA A 96 -8.96 4.26 1.40
CA ALA A 96 -9.37 5.01 2.59
C ALA A 96 -8.24 5.25 3.60
N MET A 97 -7.22 4.38 3.64
CA MET A 97 -6.19 4.36 4.68
C MET A 97 -4.79 4.48 4.11
N LYS A 98 -3.91 5.14 4.86
CA LYS A 98 -2.47 5.19 4.57
C LYS A 98 -1.85 3.82 4.84
N LYS A 99 -0.94 3.40 3.95
CA LYS A 99 -0.13 2.19 4.16
C LYS A 99 0.91 2.40 5.26
N ILE A 100 1.17 1.33 6.03
CA ILE A 100 2.34 1.25 6.91
C ILE A 100 3.57 0.90 6.09
N LYS A 101 4.70 1.55 6.39
CA LYS A 101 6.00 1.23 5.80
C LYS A 101 6.79 0.32 6.74
N GLY A 102 7.59 -0.59 6.18
CA GLY A 102 8.52 -1.39 6.98
C GLY A 102 9.49 -0.56 7.82
N SER A 103 9.84 0.65 7.38
CA SER A 103 10.66 1.60 8.16
C SER A 103 9.94 2.08 9.41
N GLU A 104 8.64 2.35 9.36
CA GLU A 104 7.87 2.80 10.52
C GLU A 104 7.78 1.71 11.60
N ILE A 105 7.65 0.45 11.19
CA ILE A 105 7.70 -0.69 12.12
C ILE A 105 9.11 -0.85 12.68
N THR A 106 10.14 -0.67 11.85
CA THR A 106 11.55 -0.72 12.26
C THR A 106 11.88 0.37 13.29
N ASP A 107 11.39 1.58 13.10
CA ASP A 107 11.61 2.71 14.00
C ASP A 107 10.94 2.47 15.36
N TRP A 108 9.74 1.88 15.37
CA TRP A 108 9.11 1.44 16.61
C TRP A 108 9.90 0.32 17.30
N LEU A 109 10.37 -0.68 16.56
CA LEU A 109 11.22 -1.75 17.13
C LEU A 109 12.52 -1.18 17.73
N MET A 110 13.08 -0.13 17.12
CA MET A 110 14.25 0.57 17.66
C MET A 110 13.91 1.37 18.91
N SER A 111 12.79 2.10 18.93
CA SER A 111 12.38 2.87 20.12
C SER A 111 12.08 1.97 21.32
N LYS A 112 11.70 0.72 21.07
CA LYS A 112 11.53 -0.34 22.08
C LYS A 112 12.80 -1.12 22.42
N GLY A 113 13.91 -0.88 21.71
CA GLY A 113 15.19 -1.53 22.00
C GLY A 113 15.33 -2.96 21.45
N TYR A 114 14.45 -3.41 20.56
CA TYR A 114 14.59 -4.68 19.84
C TYR A 114 15.64 -4.63 18.72
N LEU A 115 15.83 -3.43 18.18
CA LEU A 115 16.83 -3.12 17.16
C LEU A 115 17.66 -1.91 17.61
N LYS A 116 18.91 -1.83 17.15
CA LYS A 116 19.81 -0.69 17.39
C LYS A 116 20.51 -0.27 16.10
N GLY A 117 20.99 0.97 16.05
CA GLY A 117 21.84 1.49 14.97
C GLY A 117 21.23 2.65 14.20
N ASN A 118 22.08 3.58 13.76
CA ASN A 118 21.62 4.92 13.42
C ASN A 118 21.40 5.12 11.92
N LEU A 119 22.13 4.42 11.05
CA LEU A 119 22.02 4.50 9.59
C LEU A 119 22.51 3.18 8.98
N GLY A 120 21.79 2.61 8.01
CA GLY A 120 22.16 1.35 7.35
C GLY A 120 21.61 0.08 8.03
N VAL A 121 22.47 -0.93 8.19
CA VAL A 121 22.11 -2.26 8.72
C VAL A 121 21.67 -2.14 10.18
N LYS A 122 20.47 -2.61 10.50
CA LYS A 122 19.96 -2.63 11.87
C LYS A 122 20.52 -3.84 12.62
N GLU A 123 21.16 -3.59 13.75
CA GLU A 123 21.67 -4.63 14.64
C GLU A 123 20.53 -5.17 15.52
N ILE A 124 20.45 -6.50 15.62
CA ILE A 124 19.45 -7.17 16.46
C ILE A 124 19.99 -7.20 17.89
N THR A 125 19.15 -6.85 18.85
CA THR A 125 19.49 -6.96 20.27
C THR A 125 19.12 -8.32 20.82
N GLU A 126 19.55 -8.64 22.04
CA GLU A 126 19.10 -9.85 22.74
C GLU A 126 17.57 -9.91 22.85
N GLU A 127 16.92 -8.78 23.09
CA GLU A 127 15.45 -8.69 23.10
C GLU A 127 14.85 -8.94 21.72
N GLY A 128 15.47 -8.42 20.66
CA GLY A 128 15.07 -8.71 19.28
C GLY A 128 15.15 -10.21 18.94
N ILE A 129 16.18 -10.88 19.42
CA ILE A 129 16.34 -12.34 19.26
C ILE A 129 15.24 -13.10 20.01
N LYS A 130 14.92 -12.69 21.25
CA LYS A 130 13.89 -13.33 22.08
C LYS A 130 12.50 -13.29 21.44
N ILE A 131 12.18 -12.24 20.70
CA ILE A 131 10.90 -12.14 19.97
C ILE A 131 10.93 -12.85 18.61
N GLY A 132 12.07 -13.40 18.19
CA GLY A 132 12.19 -14.21 16.97
C GLY A 132 12.76 -13.49 15.74
N ILE A 133 13.46 -12.37 15.93
CA ILE A 133 14.20 -11.71 14.85
C ILE A 133 15.60 -12.32 14.76
N PHE A 134 16.05 -12.63 13.53
CA PHE A 134 17.38 -13.17 13.31
C PHE A 134 17.99 -12.64 12.00
N LYS A 135 19.33 -12.73 11.89
CA LYS A 135 20.08 -12.31 10.70
C LYS A 135 20.23 -13.47 9.74
N GLU A 136 19.97 -13.21 8.46
CA GLU A 136 20.34 -14.07 7.35
C GLU A 136 21.40 -13.36 6.50
N TYR A 137 22.51 -14.05 6.24
CA TYR A 137 23.55 -13.55 5.34
C TYR A 137 23.21 -13.90 3.90
N ARG A 138 23.35 -12.93 3.02
CA ARG A 138 23.07 -13.04 1.59
C ARG A 138 24.26 -12.56 0.79
N LEU A 139 24.35 -13.06 -0.44
CA LEU A 139 25.28 -12.57 -1.44
C LEU A 139 24.53 -11.62 -2.36
N GLY A 140 25.12 -10.46 -2.60
CA GLY A 140 24.63 -9.51 -3.57
C GLY A 140 25.05 -9.88 -4.98
N LYS A 141 24.71 -9.02 -5.94
CA LYS A 141 24.90 -9.32 -7.36
C LYS A 141 26.38 -9.43 -7.74
N GLU A 142 27.24 -8.74 -7.01
CA GLU A 142 28.70 -8.69 -7.24
C GLU A 142 29.46 -9.59 -6.25
N GLY A 143 28.74 -10.44 -5.51
CA GLY A 143 29.32 -11.36 -4.52
C GLY A 143 29.58 -10.72 -3.16
N GLU A 144 29.17 -9.47 -2.96
CA GLU A 144 29.26 -8.78 -1.68
C GLU A 144 28.36 -9.44 -0.63
N LYS A 145 28.91 -9.70 0.56
CA LYS A 145 28.14 -10.25 1.69
C LYS A 145 27.36 -9.11 2.36
N TYR A 146 26.04 -9.26 2.44
CA TYR A 146 25.19 -8.40 3.25
C TYR A 146 24.32 -9.26 4.18
N SER A 147 23.69 -8.63 5.17
CA SER A 147 22.75 -9.33 6.05
C SER A 147 21.38 -8.66 6.01
N VAL A 148 20.35 -9.47 6.22
CA VAL A 148 18.96 -9.03 6.31
C VAL A 148 18.36 -9.56 7.60
N ASN A 149 17.64 -8.71 8.33
CA ASN A 149 16.86 -9.15 9.47
C ASN A 149 15.57 -9.80 8.99
N LEU A 150 15.36 -11.05 9.39
CA LEU A 150 14.17 -11.84 9.10
C LEU A 150 13.36 -12.06 10.38
N TYR A 151 12.05 -12.19 10.18
CA TYR A 151 11.03 -12.25 11.21
C TYR A 151 10.34 -13.59 11.08
N ASN A 152 10.57 -14.48 12.04
CA ASN A 152 9.89 -15.78 12.07
C ASN A 152 8.41 -15.62 12.48
N ILE A 153 7.70 -16.73 12.65
CA ILE A 153 6.29 -16.76 13.08
C ILE A 153 6.07 -16.00 14.40
N GLN A 154 6.98 -16.15 15.37
CA GLN A 154 6.88 -15.49 16.68
C GLN A 154 7.02 -13.97 16.54
N ALA A 155 7.98 -13.50 15.74
CA ALA A 155 8.21 -12.08 15.53
C ALA A 155 7.07 -11.42 14.75
N GLN A 156 6.50 -12.12 13.77
CA GLN A 156 5.31 -11.65 13.04
C GLN A 156 4.10 -11.50 13.97
N LYS A 157 3.83 -12.51 14.82
CA LYS A 157 2.77 -12.43 15.85
C LYS A 157 3.00 -11.29 16.83
N PHE A 158 4.22 -11.16 17.34
CA PHE A 158 4.60 -10.08 18.25
C PHE A 158 4.28 -8.70 17.65
N ILE A 159 4.61 -8.48 16.38
CA ILE A 159 4.27 -7.23 15.69
C ILE A 159 2.75 -7.05 15.59
N ILE A 160 1.99 -8.09 15.21
CA ILE A 160 0.52 -8.04 15.12
C ILE A 160 -0.11 -7.66 16.46
N ASP A 161 0.31 -8.32 17.54
CA ASP A 161 -0.18 -8.08 18.90
C ASP A 161 0.06 -6.62 19.33
N ASN A 162 1.18 -6.04 18.89
CA ASN A 162 1.57 -4.67 19.20
C ASN A 162 1.15 -3.61 18.17
N LEU A 163 0.34 -3.95 17.16
CA LEU A 163 -0.08 -2.99 16.11
C LEU A 163 -0.74 -1.73 16.68
N GLY A 164 -1.48 -1.84 17.79
CA GLY A 164 -2.11 -0.68 18.43
C GLY A 164 -1.10 0.35 18.93
N GLU A 165 -0.01 -0.14 19.53
CA GLU A 165 1.08 0.72 20.00
C GLU A 165 1.88 1.28 18.83
N ILE A 166 2.17 0.46 17.80
CA ILE A 166 2.84 0.89 16.57
C ILE A 166 2.05 2.03 15.90
N CYS A 167 0.73 1.89 15.76
CA CYS A 167 -0.12 2.93 15.17
C CYS A 167 -0.04 4.24 15.96
N SER A 168 -0.07 4.15 17.30
CA SER A 168 0.03 5.32 18.18
C SER A 168 1.38 6.02 18.06
N TYR A 169 2.48 5.24 18.02
CA TYR A 169 3.83 5.75 17.82
C TYR A 169 3.96 6.52 16.50
N ILE A 170 3.50 5.93 15.38
CA ILE A 170 3.58 6.53 14.05
C ILE A 170 2.81 7.85 13.98
N ASN A 171 1.63 7.91 14.60
CA ASN A 171 0.82 9.12 14.59
C ASN A 171 1.44 10.24 15.43
N ASN A 172 2.03 9.92 16.58
CA ASN A 172 2.69 10.89 17.45
C ASN A 172 3.97 11.47 16.83
N GLU A 173 4.78 10.64 16.15
CA GLU A 173 5.97 11.14 15.44
C GLU A 173 5.62 12.06 14.28
N LYS A 174 4.52 11.78 13.56
CA LYS A 174 4.05 12.65 12.47
C LYS A 174 3.56 14.01 12.96
N ILE A 175 2.97 14.08 14.15
CA ILE A 175 2.53 15.34 14.76
C ILE A 175 3.72 16.22 15.17
N LYS A 176 4.84 15.63 15.62
CA LYS A 176 6.05 16.38 15.97
C LYS A 176 6.77 17.01 14.77
N LEU A 177 6.53 16.50 13.56
CA LEU A 177 7.17 16.92 12.31
C LEU A 177 6.34 17.92 11.49
N THR A 178 5.13 18.26 11.94
CA THR A 178 4.21 19.23 11.32
C THR A 178 4.01 20.43 12.23
#